data_AF-A0A920PDF7-F1
#
_entry.id   AF-A0A920PDF7-F1
#
_cell.length_a   1.000
_cell.length_b   1.000
_cell.length_c   1.000
_cell.angle_alpha   90.00
_cell.angle_beta   90.00
_cell.angle_gamma   90.00
#
_symmetry.space_group_name_H-M   'P 1'
#
loop_
_entity.id
_entity.type
_entity.pdbx_description
1 polymer ?
#
loop_
_entity_poly.entity_id
_entity_poly.type
_entity_poly.pdbx_seq_one_letter_code
_entity_poly.pdbx_strand_id
1 'polypeptide(L)'
;MRTMKKARYSESKPGHYCLGFEHYAHFTSPIRRYPDLVVPRIIKKYLKINVLKKKRKPSSLLMEISEQSTHMEIKAMSIEREIIGLRRAQFMMEEIGKTFYGLIIGVTGFGFFVELENVFVEGLVKNF
;
A
#
# COMPACT_ATOMS: atom_id res chain seq x y z
N MET A 1 -11.97 -2.02 -4.81
CA MET A 1 -12.33 -0.93 -3.87
C MET A 1 -11.57 0.34 -4.25
N ARG A 2 -12.18 1.29 -4.97
CA ARG A 2 -11.52 2.54 -5.46
C ARG A 2 -11.92 3.80 -4.68
N THR A 3 -12.90 3.70 -3.79
CA THR A 3 -13.51 4.83 -3.07
C THR A 3 -12.88 5.12 -1.70
N MET A 4 -12.10 4.19 -1.15
CA MET A 4 -11.48 4.34 0.16
C MET A 4 -10.20 5.17 0.09
N LYS A 5 -9.95 5.98 1.13
CA LYS A 5 -8.66 6.66 1.30
C LYS A 5 -7.57 5.63 1.54
N LYS A 6 -6.36 5.90 1.02
CA LYS A 6 -5.18 5.09 1.33
C LYS A 6 -4.81 5.27 2.80
N ALA A 7 -4.51 4.17 3.48
CA ALA A 7 -3.94 4.20 4.83
C ALA A 7 -2.54 4.84 4.80
N ARG A 8 -2.13 5.44 5.91
CA ARG A 8 -0.82 6.09 6.08
C ARG A 8 -0.35 5.97 7.53
N TYR A 9 0.96 6.00 7.74
CA TYR A 9 1.50 6.20 9.09
C TYR A 9 1.30 7.67 9.50
N SER A 10 1.00 7.88 10.77
CA SER A 10 0.85 9.21 11.36
C SER A 10 1.16 9.15 12.85
N GLU A 11 1.73 10.22 13.40
CA GLU A 11 1.79 10.39 14.86
C GLU A 11 0.40 10.65 15.47
N SER A 12 -0.50 11.21 14.65
CA SER A 12 -1.88 11.46 15.05
C SER A 12 -2.65 10.15 15.12
N LYS A 13 -3.77 10.14 15.85
CA LYS A 13 -4.62 8.95 16.02
C LYS A 13 -5.90 9.07 15.19
N PRO A 14 -5.85 8.97 13.84
CA PRO A 14 -7.04 9.13 13.01
C PRO A 14 -8.00 7.92 13.06
N GLY A 15 -7.61 6.82 13.71
CA GLY A 15 -8.30 5.54 13.63
C GLY A 15 -8.06 4.80 12.31
N HIS A 16 -8.55 3.58 12.23
CA HIS A 16 -8.46 2.73 11.04
C HIS A 16 -9.85 2.32 10.56
N TYR A 17 -10.43 3.12 9.67
CA TYR A 17 -11.82 2.98 9.19
C TYR A 17 -12.15 1.55 8.72
N CYS A 18 -11.37 0.98 7.81
CA CYS A 18 -11.65 -0.35 7.25
C CYS A 18 -11.53 -1.50 8.26
N LEU A 19 -10.92 -1.27 9.43
CA LEU A 19 -10.80 -2.27 10.50
C LEU A 19 -11.74 -1.97 11.68
N GLY A 20 -12.42 -0.83 11.69
CA GLY A 20 -13.28 -0.43 12.81
C GLY A 20 -12.54 -0.14 14.12
N PHE A 21 -11.21 0.07 14.09
CA PHE A 21 -10.42 0.33 15.30
C PHE A 21 -10.12 1.81 15.49
N GLU A 22 -10.32 2.32 16.70
CA GLU A 22 -9.92 3.68 17.08
C GLU A 22 -8.39 3.83 17.17
N HIS A 23 -7.70 2.77 17.59
CA HIS A 23 -6.25 2.74 17.73
C HIS A 23 -5.69 1.52 17.01
N TYR A 24 -4.85 1.76 16.01
CA TYR A 24 -4.18 0.72 15.26
C TYR A 24 -2.75 1.15 14.91
N ALA A 25 -1.82 0.20 15.02
CA ALA A 25 -0.44 0.38 14.61
C ALA A 25 0.14 -0.95 14.11
N HIS A 26 1.01 -0.90 13.11
CA HIS A 26 1.78 -2.07 12.72
C HIS A 26 2.86 -2.38 13.78
N PHE A 27 3.05 -3.68 14.06
CA PHE A 27 3.97 -4.15 15.11
C PHE A 27 4.69 -5.47 14.77
N THR A 28 4.05 -6.35 14.01
CA THR A 28 4.45 -7.76 13.87
C THR A 28 5.49 -8.04 12.79
N SER A 29 6.04 -7.02 12.11
CA SER A 29 6.99 -7.23 11.00
C SER A 29 8.17 -6.24 10.98
N PRO A 30 8.98 -6.15 12.06
CA PRO A 30 10.09 -5.20 12.18
C PRO A 30 11.23 -5.42 11.17
N ILE A 31 11.35 -6.62 10.59
CA ILE A 31 12.38 -6.92 9.58
C ILE A 31 12.11 -6.20 8.24
N ARG A 32 10.83 -6.00 7.90
CA ARG A 32 10.40 -5.49 6.58
C ARG A 32 9.62 -4.18 6.62
N ARG A 33 9.32 -3.65 7.82
CA ARG A 33 8.61 -2.38 8.01
C ARG A 33 9.31 -1.57 9.11
N TYR A 34 9.82 -0.40 8.76
CA TYR A 34 10.49 0.47 9.72
C TYR A 34 9.58 0.94 10.88
N PRO A 35 8.29 1.26 10.66
CA PRO A 35 7.37 1.58 11.76
C PRO A 35 7.27 0.48 12.83
N ASP A 36 7.22 -0.79 12.43
CA ASP A 36 7.20 -1.96 13.33
C ASP A 36 8.48 -2.09 14.16
N LEU A 37 9.60 -1.51 13.70
CA LEU A 37 10.84 -1.43 14.48
C LEU A 37 10.82 -0.28 15.50
N VAL A 38 10.13 0.81 15.17
CA VAL A 38 10.01 2.01 16.01
C VAL A 38 9.06 1.78 17.20
N VAL A 39 7.90 1.14 16.96
CA VAL A 39 6.90 0.85 18.00
C VAL A 39 7.48 0.14 19.24
N PRO A 40 8.18 -1.01 19.13
CA PRO A 40 8.76 -1.68 20.30
C PRO A 40 9.85 -0.85 21.00
N ARG A 41 10.59 0.01 20.28
CA ARG A 41 11.56 0.93 20.90
C ARG A 41 10.85 1.97 21.77
N ILE A 42 9.73 2.51 21.28
CA ILE A 42 8.87 3.41 22.04
C ILE A 42 8.33 2.69 23.28
N ILE A 43 7.75 1.50 23.13
CA ILE A 43 7.21 0.71 24.25
C ILE A 43 8.30 0.44 25.30
N LYS A 44 9.49 -0.04 24.91
CA LYS A 44 10.61 -0.28 25.84
C LYS A 44 11.03 0.99 26.58
N LYS A 45 11.05 2.14 25.90
CA LYS A 45 11.35 3.44 26.52
C LYS A 45 10.30 3.81 27.57
N TYR A 46 9.02 3.55 27.30
CA TYR A 46 7.93 3.77 28.28
C TYR A 46 7.99 2.79 29.46
N LEU A 47 8.39 1.53 29.26
CA LEU A 47 8.50 0.55 30.34
C LEU A 47 9.70 0.81 31.27
N LYS A 48 10.82 1.31 30.74
CA LYS A 48 12.01 1.64 31.56
C LYS A 48 11.87 2.94 32.35
N ILE A 49 11.11 3.89 31.81
CA ILE A 49 10.88 5.18 32.44
C ILE A 49 9.63 5.00 33.31
N ASN A 50 9.79 4.94 34.63
CA ASN A 50 8.70 4.80 35.61
C ASN A 50 7.81 6.07 35.69
N VAL A 51 7.38 6.60 34.54
CA VAL A 51 6.67 7.89 34.42
C VAL A 51 5.20 7.62 34.15
N LEU A 52 4.51 7.42 35.26
CA LEU A 52 3.24 8.09 35.47
C LEU A 52 3.51 9.62 35.33
N LYS A 53 2.68 10.33 34.54
CA LYS A 53 2.39 11.78 34.64
C LYS A 53 3.10 12.84 33.76
N LYS A 54 3.85 12.54 32.69
CA LYS A 54 4.19 13.60 31.70
C LYS A 54 3.68 13.26 30.28
N LYS A 55 2.62 13.95 29.86
CA LYS A 55 2.23 14.07 28.44
C LYS A 55 3.41 14.69 27.69
N ARG A 56 4.17 13.87 26.97
CA ARG A 56 5.21 14.36 26.07
C ARG A 56 4.57 14.63 24.71
N LYS A 57 4.86 15.80 24.14
CA LYS A 57 4.49 16.09 22.75
C LYS A 57 5.18 15.08 21.83
N PRO A 58 4.52 14.65 20.74
CA PRO A 58 5.19 13.91 19.67
C PRO A 58 6.46 14.66 19.28
N SER A 59 7.59 13.96 19.18
CA SER A 59 8.82 14.59 18.69
C SER A 59 8.68 14.82 17.20
N SER A 60 9.23 15.92 16.68
CA SER A 60 9.38 16.18 15.23
C SER A 60 9.90 14.95 14.46
N LEU A 61 10.77 14.15 15.10
CA LEU A 61 11.29 12.89 14.56
C LEU A 61 10.20 11.84 14.23
N LEU A 62 9.11 11.73 15.02
CA LEU A 62 8.04 10.75 14.76
C LEU A 62 7.18 11.16 13.57
N MET A 63 6.97 12.46 13.39
CA MET A 63 6.32 13.01 12.21
C MET A 63 7.12 12.66 10.96
N GLU A 64 8.42 12.95 10.96
CA GLU A 64 9.33 12.65 9.84
C GLU A 64 9.38 11.15 9.51
N ILE A 65 9.54 10.29 10.53
CA ILE A 65 9.52 8.83 10.35
C ILE A 65 8.20 8.37 9.72
N SER A 66 7.07 8.92 10.15
CA SER A 66 5.74 8.53 9.67
C SER A 66 5.53 8.95 8.20
N GLU A 67 5.93 10.18 7.86
CA GLU A 67 5.85 10.71 6.50
C GLU A 67 6.77 9.93 5.55
N GLN A 68 8.03 9.73 5.94
CA GLN A 68 8.99 8.97 5.14
C GLN A 68 8.54 7.52 4.93
N SER A 69 8.06 6.85 6.00
CA SER A 69 7.57 5.46 5.88
C SER A 69 6.38 5.35 4.95
N THR A 70 5.46 6.32 5.01
CA THR A 70 4.30 6.37 4.09
C THR A 70 4.75 6.59 2.65
N HIS A 71 5.68 7.53 2.42
CA HIS A 71 6.19 7.82 1.09
C HIS A 71 6.93 6.61 0.47
N MET A 72 7.76 5.93 1.26
CA MET A 72 8.46 4.73 0.83
C MET A 72 7.51 3.57 0.54
N GLU A 73 6.45 3.39 1.33
CA GLU A 73 5.43 2.37 1.07
C GLU A 73 4.71 2.62 -0.26
N ILE A 74 4.27 3.86 -0.51
CA ILE A 74 3.63 4.24 -1.77
C ILE A 74 4.59 4.03 -2.96
N LYS A 75 5.86 4.43 -2.81
CA LYS A 75 6.88 4.25 -3.84
C LYS A 75 7.12 2.78 -4.16
N ALA A 76 7.28 1.94 -3.13
CA ALA A 76 7.45 0.50 -3.30
C ALA A 76 6.26 -0.14 -4.02
N MET A 77 5.03 0.19 -3.62
CA MET A 77 3.81 -0.29 -4.29
C MET A 77 3.72 0.15 -5.76
N SER A 78 4.17 1.37 -6.08
CA SER A 78 4.19 1.86 -7.46
C SER A 78 5.16 1.07 -8.32
N ILE A 79 6.38 0.85 -7.82
CA ILE A 79 7.42 0.09 -8.51
C ILE A 79 6.98 -1.37 -8.71
N GLU A 80 6.41 -1.98 -7.68
CA GLU A 80 5.90 -3.36 -7.75
C GLU A 80 4.84 -3.49 -8.87
N ARG A 81 3.90 -2.55 -8.96
CA ARG A 81 2.88 -2.55 -10.03
C ARG A 81 3.50 -2.43 -11.42
N GLU A 82 4.50 -1.56 -11.58
CA GLU A 82 5.20 -1.37 -12.84
C GLU A 82 5.96 -2.64 -13.27
N ILE A 83 6.69 -3.26 -12.34
CA ILE A 83 7.42 -4.51 -12.58
C ILE A 83 6.44 -5.64 -12.92
N ILE A 84 5.33 -5.76 -12.21
CA ILE A 84 4.28 -6.75 -12.53
C ILE A 84 3.74 -6.51 -13.93
N GLY A 85 3.45 -5.25 -14.31
CA GLY A 85 3.01 -4.90 -15.65
C GLY A 85 4.02 -5.30 -16.73
N LEU A 86 5.30 -5.00 -16.51
CA LEU A 86 6.39 -5.39 -17.40
C LEU A 86 6.49 -6.92 -17.54
N ARG A 87 6.42 -7.66 -16.42
CA ARG A 87 6.48 -9.13 -16.43
C ARG A 87 5.27 -9.75 -17.12
N ARG A 88 4.07 -9.20 -16.92
CA ARG A 88 2.85 -9.60 -17.65
C ARG A 88 2.99 -9.39 -19.15
N ALA A 89 3.51 -8.23 -19.58
CA ALA A 89 3.75 -7.96 -20.99
C ALA A 89 4.77 -8.94 -21.60
N GLN A 90 5.87 -9.21 -20.89
CA GLN A 90 6.88 -10.20 -21.31
C GLN A 90 6.27 -11.60 -21.44
N PHE A 91 5.44 -12.01 -20.49
CA PHE A 91 4.74 -13.30 -20.53
C PHE A 91 3.83 -13.43 -21.74
N MET A 92 3.11 -12.36 -22.12
CA MET A 92 2.18 -12.37 -23.26
C MET A 92 2.86 -12.26 -24.64
N MET A 93 4.19 -12.09 -24.71
CA MET A 93 4.90 -11.97 -26.00
C MET A 93 4.73 -13.22 -26.88
N GLU A 94 4.67 -14.40 -26.27
CA GLU A 94 4.51 -15.69 -26.98
C GLU A 94 3.03 -16.00 -27.31
N GLU A 95 2.11 -15.15 -26.84
CA GLU A 95 0.67 -15.34 -26.96
C GLU A 95 0.03 -14.42 -28.01
N ILE A 96 0.85 -13.70 -28.78
CA ILE A 96 0.39 -12.78 -29.84
C ILE A 96 -0.37 -13.56 -30.92
N GLY A 97 -1.56 -13.06 -31.29
CA GLY A 97 -2.43 -13.65 -32.30
C GLY A 97 -3.38 -14.73 -31.78
N LYS A 98 -3.24 -15.15 -30.52
CA LYS A 98 -4.18 -16.06 -29.86
C LYS A 98 -5.40 -15.32 -29.33
N THR A 99 -6.47 -16.06 -29.08
CA THR A 99 -7.73 -15.54 -28.54
C THR A 99 -7.91 -15.99 -27.10
N PHE A 100 -8.49 -15.10 -26.29
CA PHE A 100 -8.69 -15.30 -24.86
C PHE A 100 -10.08 -14.81 -24.48
N TYR A 101 -10.71 -15.49 -23.53
CA TYR A 101 -11.87 -14.96 -22.82
C TYR A 101 -11.41 -13.91 -21.81
N GLY A 102 -12.26 -12.94 -21.50
CA GLY A 102 -11.92 -11.87 -20.58
C GLY A 102 -13.12 -11.06 -20.10
N LEU A 103 -12.93 -10.38 -18.98
CA LEU A 103 -13.92 -9.56 -18.30
C LEU A 103 -13.60 -8.08 -18.52
N ILE A 104 -14.60 -7.28 -18.86
CA ILE A 104 -14.44 -5.83 -18.97
C ILE A 104 -14.36 -5.23 -17.56
N ILE A 105 -13.21 -4.68 -17.20
CA ILE A 105 -12.92 -4.13 -15.85
C ILE A 105 -12.94 -2.60 -15.79
N GLY A 106 -13.04 -1.93 -16.94
CA GLY A 106 -13.13 -0.47 -17.00
C GLY A 106 -13.41 0.04 -18.41
N VAL A 107 -14.14 1.14 -18.48
CA VAL A 107 -14.48 1.82 -19.75
C VAL A 107 -13.97 3.25 -19.69
N THR A 108 -13.36 3.71 -20.78
CA THR A 108 -12.88 5.08 -20.95
C THR A 108 -13.37 5.64 -22.29
N GLY A 109 -13.24 6.95 -22.51
CA GLY A 109 -13.66 7.55 -23.79
C GLY A 109 -12.88 7.03 -25.00
N PHE A 110 -11.68 6.49 -24.80
CA PHE A 110 -10.80 6.00 -25.87
C PHE A 110 -10.80 4.46 -26.00
N GLY A 111 -11.65 3.75 -25.28
CA GLY A 111 -11.71 2.29 -25.32
C GLY A 111 -12.13 1.65 -24.00
N PHE A 112 -11.78 0.38 -23.83
CA PHE A 112 -12.09 -0.35 -22.59
C PHE A 112 -10.97 -1.32 -22.22
N PHE A 113 -10.83 -1.55 -20.92
CA PHE A 113 -9.87 -2.47 -20.35
C PHE A 113 -10.50 -3.84 -20.11
N VAL A 114 -9.82 -4.89 -20.55
CA VAL A 114 -10.22 -6.29 -20.40
C VAL A 114 -9.18 -7.02 -19.56
N GLU A 115 -9.62 -7.70 -18.51
CA GLU A 115 -8.80 -8.67 -17.76
C GLU A 115 -9.03 -10.06 -18.36
N LEU A 116 -7.96 -10.74 -18.77
CA LEU A 116 -8.07 -12.07 -19.38
C LEU A 116 -8.38 -13.13 -18.32
N GLU A 117 -9.25 -14.08 -18.68
CA GLU A 117 -9.55 -15.24 -17.83
C GLU A 117 -8.33 -16.17 -17.77
N ASN A 118 -8.10 -16.78 -16.61
CA ASN A 118 -7.01 -17.73 -16.32
C ASN A 118 -5.59 -17.16 -16.39
N VAL A 119 -5.41 -15.98 -16.99
CA VAL A 119 -4.14 -15.28 -17.13
C VAL A 119 -4.37 -13.88 -16.58
N PHE A 120 -4.11 -13.65 -15.29
CA PHE A 120 -4.35 -12.39 -14.57
C PHE A 120 -3.59 -11.19 -15.18
N VAL A 121 -3.96 -10.78 -16.39
CA VAL A 121 -3.33 -9.81 -17.27
C VAL A 121 -4.44 -8.91 -17.81
N GLU A 122 -4.17 -7.61 -17.80
CA GLU A 122 -5.10 -6.58 -18.25
C GLU A 122 -4.59 -5.98 -19.57
N GLY A 123 -5.49 -5.76 -20.53
CA GLY A 123 -5.20 -5.15 -21.83
C GLY A 123 -6.20 -4.06 -22.18
N LEU A 124 -5.80 -3.13 -23.06
CA LEU A 124 -6.66 -2.06 -23.58
C LEU A 124 -7.12 -2.40 -25.00
N VAL A 125 -8.44 -2.42 -25.20
CA VAL A 125 -9.05 -2.39 -26.53
C VAL A 125 -9.36 -0.94 -26.86
N LYS A 126 -8.69 -0.38 -27.88
CA LYS A 126 -8.90 1.00 -28.31
C LYS A 126 -10.12 1.10 -29.23
N ASN A 127 -10.91 2.14 -29.07
CA ASN A 127 -11.90 2.51 -30.09
C ASN A 127 -11.18 3.17 -31.29
N PHE A 128 -11.63 2.84 -32.49
CA PHE A 128 -11.19 3.47 -33.74
C PHE A 128 -11.89 4.81 -33.95
#